data_AF-A0A2I0QF16-F1
#
_entry.id   AF-A0A2I0QF16-F1
#
_cell.length_a   1.000
_cell.length_b   1.000
_cell.length_c   1.000
_cell.angle_alpha   90.00
_cell.angle_beta   90.00
_cell.angle_gamma   90.00
#
_symmetry.space_group_name_H-M   'P 1'
#
loop_
_entity.id
_entity.type
_entity.pdbx_description
1 polymer ?
#
loop_
_entity_poly.entity_id
_entity_poly.type
_entity_poly.pdbx_seq_one_letter_code
_entity_poly.pdbx_strand_id
1 'polypeptide(L)'
;MGIKQEGLFKKGISREVIRRIQTMRKDLDLEELDVVECVIEGDEEFSSTINDSKALIEHETRTKINLVPQHSEKISTGYYAKDWEIEDFEVRIGMKK
;
A
#
# COMPACT_ATOMS: atom_id res chain seq x y z
N MET A 1 -19.61 6.18 -20.84
CA MET A 1 -19.81 5.00 -19.96
C MET A 1 -18.52 4.44 -19.36
N GLY A 2 -17.31 4.86 -19.81
CA GLY A 2 -16.03 4.37 -19.29
C GLY A 2 -15.55 4.94 -17.95
N ILE A 3 -15.71 6.25 -17.71
CA ILE A 3 -15.16 6.94 -16.52
C ILE A 3 -15.70 6.36 -15.19
N LYS A 4 -16.96 5.92 -15.15
CA LYS A 4 -17.56 5.33 -13.93
C LYS A 4 -16.96 3.99 -13.54
N GLN A 5 -16.51 3.19 -14.51
CA GLN A 5 -15.95 1.86 -14.24
C GLN A 5 -14.50 1.97 -13.75
N GLU A 6 -13.72 2.84 -14.38
CA GLU A 6 -12.34 3.15 -13.97
C GLU A 6 -12.27 3.65 -12.51
N GLY A 7 -13.18 4.56 -12.12
CA GLY A 7 -13.25 5.05 -10.73
C GLY A 7 -13.62 3.96 -9.71
N LEU A 8 -14.43 2.96 -10.08
CA LEU A 8 -14.76 1.83 -9.20
C LEU A 8 -13.55 0.89 -9.04
N PHE A 9 -12.82 0.64 -10.13
CA PHE A 9 -11.61 -0.17 -10.13
C PHE A 9 -10.53 0.42 -9.21
N LYS A 10 -10.19 1.70 -9.38
CA LYS A 10 -9.23 2.42 -8.52
C LYS A 10 -9.63 2.39 -7.04
N LYS A 11 -10.93 2.49 -6.74
CA LYS A 11 -11.46 2.39 -5.37
C LYS A 11 -11.34 0.97 -4.81
N GLY A 12 -11.50 -0.05 -5.64
CA GLY A 12 -11.26 -1.45 -5.29
C GLY A 12 -9.81 -1.67 -4.84
N ILE A 13 -8.86 -1.28 -5.68
CA ILE A 13 -7.42 -1.35 -5.38
C ILE A 13 -7.08 -0.65 -4.06
N SER A 14 -7.58 0.57 -3.88
CA SER A 14 -7.30 1.36 -2.66
C SER A 14 -7.80 0.66 -1.39
N ARG A 15 -8.99 0.04 -1.45
CA ARG A 15 -9.56 -0.72 -0.32
C ARG A 15 -8.75 -1.97 -0.01
N GLU A 16 -8.27 -2.63 -1.06
CA GLU A 16 -7.47 -3.84 -0.91
C GLU A 16 -6.11 -3.52 -0.28
N VAL A 17 -5.44 -2.44 -0.70
CA VAL A 17 -4.21 -1.95 -0.07
C VAL A 17 -4.41 -1.61 1.40
N ILE A 18 -5.50 -0.91 1.75
CA ILE A 18 -5.85 -0.64 3.16
C ILE A 18 -5.95 -1.96 3.94
N ARG A 19 -6.64 -2.96 3.39
CA ARG A 19 -6.79 -4.28 4.03
C ARG A 19 -5.44 -4.97 4.24
N ARG A 20 -4.53 -4.92 3.26
CA ARG A 20 -3.19 -5.52 3.36
C ARG A 20 -2.34 -4.84 4.43
N ILE A 21 -2.30 -3.50 4.42
CA ILE A 21 -1.55 -2.74 5.43
C ILE A 21 -2.11 -3.01 6.82
N GLN A 22 -3.44 -2.98 7.01
CA GLN A 22 -4.07 -3.28 8.29
C GLN A 22 -3.80 -4.71 8.79
N THR A 23 -3.72 -5.68 7.88
CA THR A 23 -3.31 -7.05 8.22
C THR A 23 -1.87 -7.07 8.73
N MET A 24 -0.96 -6.42 8.00
CA MET A 24 0.45 -6.37 8.39
C MET A 24 0.68 -5.58 9.68
N ARG A 25 -0.16 -4.57 10.00
CA ARG A 25 -0.10 -3.86 11.30
C ARG A 25 -0.38 -4.81 12.46
N LYS A 26 -1.36 -5.71 12.29
CA LYS A 26 -1.69 -6.75 13.28
C LYS A 26 -0.56 -7.76 13.40
N ASP A 27 0.02 -8.19 12.28
CA ASP A 27 1.15 -9.12 12.28
C ASP A 27 2.37 -8.56 13.02
N LEU A 28 2.56 -7.24 12.99
CA LEU A 28 3.64 -6.51 13.67
C LEU A 28 3.32 -6.07 15.11
N ASP A 29 2.10 -6.33 15.60
CA ASP A 29 1.63 -5.86 16.91
C ASP A 29 1.92 -4.35 17.11
N LEU A 30 1.49 -3.56 16.13
CA LEU A 30 1.59 -2.09 16.18
C LEU A 30 0.43 -1.53 17.01
N GLU A 31 0.74 -0.54 17.86
CA GLU A 31 -0.27 0.11 18.67
C GLU A 31 -1.29 0.85 17.81
N GLU A 32 -2.51 1.02 18.32
CA GLU A 32 -3.61 1.65 17.57
C GLU A 32 -3.26 3.06 17.11
N LEU A 33 -2.48 3.80 17.91
CA LEU A 33 -2.15 5.19 17.63
C LEU A 33 -0.84 5.37 16.85
N ASP A 34 -0.06 4.31 16.64
CA ASP A 34 1.25 4.40 15.99
C ASP A 34 1.12 4.77 14.51
N VAL A 35 1.83 5.84 14.12
CA VAL A 35 2.04 6.21 12.73
C VAL A 35 3.41 5.73 12.28
N VAL A 36 3.44 4.72 11.42
CA VAL A 36 4.69 4.05 10.99
C VAL A 36 5.02 4.32 9.53
N GLU A 37 6.28 4.11 9.16
CA GLU A 37 6.69 4.16 7.75
C GLU A 37 6.17 2.92 7.01
N CYS A 38 5.64 3.14 5.80
CA CYS A 38 5.21 2.11 4.88
C CYS A 38 5.82 2.38 3.50
N VAL A 39 6.49 1.40 2.92
CA VAL A 39 7.02 1.46 1.56
C VAL A 39 6.19 0.52 0.71
N ILE A 40 5.75 0.99 -0.45
CA ILE A 40 4.99 0.19 -1.41
C ILE A 40 5.73 0.22 -2.74
N GLU A 41 6.16 -0.96 -3.18
CA GLU A 41 6.73 -1.23 -4.48
C GLU A 41 5.64 -1.71 -5.42
N GLY A 42 5.52 -1.07 -6.58
CA GLY A 42 4.57 -1.42 -7.63
C GLY A 42 4.99 -0.81 -8.96
N ASP A 43 4.33 -1.21 -10.04
CA ASP A 43 4.53 -0.59 -11.34
C ASP A 43 3.97 0.84 -11.38
N GLU A 44 4.13 1.53 -12.51
CA GLU A 44 3.72 2.92 -12.69
C GLU A 44 2.19 3.10 -12.61
N GLU A 45 1.42 2.17 -13.18
CA GLU A 45 -0.04 2.23 -13.21
C GLU A 45 -0.63 2.07 -11.80
N PHE A 46 -0.14 1.06 -11.07
CA PHE A 46 -0.50 0.85 -9.68
C PHE A 46 -0.09 2.05 -8.82
N SER A 47 1.15 2.53 -8.98
CA SER A 47 1.66 3.66 -8.22
C SER A 47 0.85 4.93 -8.45
N SER A 48 0.42 5.20 -9.69
CA SER A 48 -0.49 6.32 -9.99
C SER A 48 -1.83 6.15 -9.29
N THR A 49 -2.39 4.94 -9.30
CA THR A 49 -3.67 4.64 -8.65
C THR A 49 -3.60 4.82 -7.13
N ILE A 50 -2.51 4.37 -6.50
CA ILE A 50 -2.29 4.57 -5.06
C ILE A 50 -2.01 6.03 -4.73
N ASN A 51 -1.30 6.74 -5.60
CA ASN A 51 -1.02 8.16 -5.40
C ASN A 51 -2.32 9.01 -5.39
N ASP A 52 -3.29 8.67 -6.25
CA ASP A 52 -4.62 9.32 -6.29
C ASP A 52 -5.38 9.19 -4.95
N SER A 53 -5.19 8.10 -4.22
CA SER A 53 -5.87 7.81 -2.95
C SER A 53 -4.97 7.82 -1.72
N LYS A 54 -3.70 8.27 -1.87
CA LYS A 54 -2.65 8.14 -0.86
C LYS A 54 -3.07 8.72 0.49
N ALA A 55 -3.60 9.94 0.51
CA ALA A 55 -4.02 10.61 1.74
C ALA A 55 -5.10 9.83 2.50
N LEU A 56 -6.04 9.21 1.77
CA LEU A 56 -7.06 8.35 2.37
C LEU A 56 -6.43 7.10 2.97
N ILE A 57 -5.55 6.43 2.22
CA ILE A 57 -4.89 5.21 2.69
C ILE A 57 -4.07 5.53 3.94
N GLU A 58 -3.19 6.53 3.89
CA GLU A 58 -2.37 6.96 5.03
C GLU A 58 -3.18 7.28 6.29
N HIS A 59 -4.32 7.96 6.13
CA HIS A 59 -5.24 8.25 7.22
C HIS A 59 -5.84 6.98 7.82
N GLU A 60 -6.43 6.11 6.99
CA GLU A 60 -7.10 4.89 7.42
C GLU A 60 -6.13 3.86 8.01
N THR A 61 -4.86 3.86 7.58
CA THR A 61 -3.86 2.89 8.00
C THR A 61 -2.85 3.42 9.01
N ARG A 62 -2.88 4.73 9.32
CA ARG A 62 -1.88 5.39 10.15
C ARG A 62 -0.47 5.05 9.68
N THR A 63 -0.21 5.28 8.40
CA THR A 63 1.12 5.07 7.82
C THR A 63 1.57 6.31 7.07
N LYS A 64 2.88 6.47 6.92
CA LYS A 64 3.49 7.40 5.95
C LYS A 64 3.98 6.58 4.77
N ILE A 65 3.30 6.70 3.63
CA ILE A 65 3.53 5.87 2.45
C ILE A 65 4.63 6.49 1.59
N ASN A 66 5.59 5.65 1.22
CA ASN A 66 6.61 5.91 0.22
C ASN A 66 6.40 4.97 -0.97
N LEU A 67 5.98 5.53 -2.10
CA LEU A 67 5.83 4.78 -3.35
C LEU A 67 7.17 4.72 -4.05
N VAL A 68 7.57 3.52 -4.46
CA VAL A 68 8.81 3.28 -5.18
C VAL A 68 8.56 2.32 -6.35
N PRO A 69 9.39 2.38 -7.43
CA PRO A 69 9.28 1.44 -8.53
C PRO A 69 9.50 0.00 -8.06
N GLN A 70 8.96 -0.97 -8.80
CA GLN A 70 9.26 -2.40 -8.63
C GLN A 70 10.77 -2.66 -8.58
N HIS A 71 11.16 -3.64 -7.77
CA HIS A 71 12.56 -4.04 -7.54
C HIS A 71 13.44 -2.94 -6.93
N SER A 72 12.83 -1.96 -6.24
CA SER A 72 13.58 -1.00 -5.44
C SER A 72 14.38 -1.71 -4.34
N GLU A 73 15.59 -1.24 -4.05
CA GLU A 73 16.35 -1.70 -2.88
C GLU A 73 15.86 -1.07 -1.56
N LYS A 74 14.78 -0.28 -1.61
CA LYS A 74 14.30 0.47 -0.44
C LYS A 74 13.74 -0.44 0.64
N ILE A 75 13.00 -1.48 0.26
CA ILE A 75 12.59 -2.54 1.18
C ILE A 75 13.79 -3.47 1.40
N SER A 76 14.59 -3.13 2.40
CA SER A 76 15.83 -3.83 2.77
C SER A 76 15.73 -4.51 4.14
N THR A 77 16.87 -5.02 4.62
CA THR A 77 16.98 -5.65 5.95
C THR A 77 16.48 -4.69 7.04
N GLY A 78 15.41 -5.08 7.73
CA GLY A 78 14.79 -4.30 8.80
C GLY A 78 13.35 -3.85 8.51
N TYR A 79 12.86 -4.01 7.28
CA TYR A 79 11.43 -3.95 7.00
C TYR A 79 10.80 -5.34 7.21
N TYR A 80 9.61 -5.36 7.81
CA TYR A 80 8.69 -6.48 7.69
C TYR A 80 7.94 -6.32 6.37
N ALA A 81 8.24 -7.20 5.41
CA ALA A 81 7.74 -7.11 4.06
C ALA A 81 6.93 -8.33 3.65
N LYS A 82 5.90 -8.11 2.83
CA LYS A 82 5.09 -9.14 2.21
C LYS A 82 4.78 -8.77 0.77
N ASP A 83 4.76 -9.79 -0.08
CA ASP A 83 4.32 -9.71 -1.46
C ASP A 83 2.82 -10.03 -1.54
N TRP A 84 2.10 -9.30 -2.38
CA TRP A 84 0.66 -9.40 -2.57
C TRP A 84 0.31 -9.32 -4.05
N GLU A 85 -0.70 -10.08 -4.42
CA GLU A 85 -1.43 -9.91 -5.68
C GLU A 85 -2.70 -9.10 -5.38
N ILE A 86 -2.84 -7.95 -6.03
CA ILE A 86 -3.98 -7.03 -5.88
C ILE A 86 -4.54 -6.76 -7.27
N GLU A 87 -5.70 -7.35 -7.57
CA GLU A 87 -6.21 -7.45 -8.95
C GLU A 87 -5.12 -8.09 -9.84
N ASP A 88 -4.71 -7.43 -10.93
CA ASP A 88 -3.64 -7.91 -11.83
C ASP A 88 -2.24 -7.38 -11.47
N PHE A 89 -2.07 -6.74 -10.31
CA PHE A 89 -0.80 -6.11 -9.90
C PHE A 89 -0.02 -6.97 -8.90
N GLU A 90 1.27 -7.15 -9.19
CA GLU A 90 2.26 -7.65 -8.23
C GLU A 90 2.82 -6.49 -7.40
N VAL A 91 2.59 -6.55 -6.09
CA VAL A 91 2.88 -5.45 -5.16
C VAL A 91 3.67 -5.98 -3.97
N ARG A 92 4.74 -5.28 -3.59
CA ARG A 92 5.45 -5.55 -2.34
C ARG A 92 5.23 -4.41 -1.35
N ILE A 93 4.81 -4.75 -0.14
CA ILE A 93 4.58 -3.79 0.94
C ILE A 93 5.57 -4.08 2.05
N GLY A 94 6.28 -3.05 2.50
CA GLY A 94 7.22 -3.10 3.62
C GLY A 94 6.82 -2.12 4.71
N MET A 95 6.84 -2.54 5.97
CA MET A 95 6.65 -1.66 7.12
C MET A 95 7.76 -1.84 8.14
N LYS A 96 8.04 -0.77 8.88
CA LYS A 96 9.00 -0.78 9.99
C LYS A 96 8.38 -0.11 11.20
N LYS A 97 8.53 -0.73 12.37
CA LYS A 97 8.13 -0.15 13.65
C LYS A 97 9.05 1.02 14.02
#